data_AF-A0A3P9D349-F1
#
_entry.id   AF-A0A3P9D349-F1
#
_cell.length_a   1.000
_cell.length_b   1.000
_cell.length_c   1.000
_cell.angle_alpha   90.00
_cell.angle_beta   90.00
_cell.angle_gamma   90.00
#
_symmetry.space_group_name_H-M   'P 1'
#
loop_
_entity.id
_entity.type
_entity.pdbx_description
1 polymer ?
#
loop_
_entity_poly.entity_id
_entity_poly.type
_entity_poly.pdbx_seq_one_letter_code
_entity_poly.pdbx_strand_id
1 'polypeptide(L)'
;KFTNLNFSPFLSSLFQGKDAPVDPWEDSNFRLYKVVDRFGFVHETELPSYDSVEEKQKHTEVERTTKWLKMLKNWDKYKNSEKVILLLTALISL
;
A
#
# COMPACT_ATOMS: atom_id res chain seq x y z
N LYS A 1 14.09 35.87 -39.08
CA LYS A 1 14.20 34.45 -39.50
C LYS A 1 14.73 33.63 -38.33
N PHE A 2 13.86 33.13 -37.46
CA PHE A 2 14.22 32.18 -36.40
C PHE A 2 13.26 31.01 -36.54
N THR A 3 13.63 30.05 -37.40
CA THR A 3 12.87 28.82 -37.59
C THR A 3 13.75 27.65 -37.19
N ASN A 4 13.14 26.74 -36.43
CA ASN A 4 13.63 25.40 -36.09
C ASN A 4 14.56 25.32 -34.87
N LEU A 5 14.01 25.65 -33.70
CA LEU A 5 14.33 24.84 -32.52
C LEU A 5 13.52 23.55 -32.66
N ASN A 6 14.19 22.45 -32.99
CA ASN A 6 13.59 21.11 -32.96
C ASN A 6 13.10 20.88 -31.53
N PHE A 7 11.79 21.03 -31.35
CA PHE A 7 11.14 20.76 -30.07
C PHE A 7 11.42 19.30 -29.71
N SER A 8 12.02 19.07 -28.54
CA SER A 8 12.27 17.73 -28.03
C SER A 8 10.94 16.93 -28.04
N PRO A 9 10.94 15.65 -28.44
CA PRO A 9 9.75 14.80 -28.37
C PRO A 9 9.07 14.82 -26.99
N PHE A 10 9.89 14.96 -25.93
CA PHE A 10 9.44 15.08 -24.54
C PHE A 10 8.65 16.35 -24.25
N LEU A 11 8.93 17.46 -24.95
CA LEU A 11 8.16 18.69 -24.79
C LEU A 11 6.83 18.59 -25.55
N SER A 12 6.77 17.87 -26.69
CA SER A 12 5.54 17.70 -27.47
C SER A 12 4.42 16.98 -26.71
N SER A 13 4.76 16.01 -25.86
CA SER A 13 3.77 15.29 -25.04
C SER A 13 3.16 16.18 -23.95
N LEU A 14 3.93 17.15 -23.43
CA LEU A 14 3.47 18.09 -22.41
C LEU A 14 2.42 19.10 -22.94
N PHE A 15 2.41 19.40 -24.24
CA PHE A 15 1.41 20.28 -24.88
C PHE A 15 0.15 19.55 -25.35
N GLN A 16 0.16 18.21 -25.39
CA GLN A 16 -1.04 17.42 -25.70
C GLN A 16 -1.90 17.32 -24.44
N GLY A 17 -2.74 18.34 -24.23
CA GLY A 17 -3.71 18.34 -23.14
C GLY A 17 -4.68 17.17 -23.27
N LYS A 18 -4.94 16.50 -22.13
CA LYS A 18 -6.05 15.60 -21.74
C LYS A 18 -6.55 14.47 -22.67
N ASP A 19 -6.24 14.49 -23.97
CA ASP A 19 -6.67 13.52 -24.98
C ASP A 19 -5.47 12.75 -25.59
N ALA A 20 -4.30 12.80 -24.93
CA ALA A 20 -3.16 11.95 -25.30
C ALA A 20 -3.53 10.47 -25.07
N PRO A 21 -3.06 9.54 -25.92
CA PRO A 21 -3.22 8.11 -25.65
C PRO A 21 -2.61 7.81 -24.29
N VAL A 22 -3.46 7.47 -23.32
CA VAL A 22 -3.05 7.13 -21.97
C VAL A 22 -2.28 5.83 -22.07
N ASP A 23 -1.01 5.86 -21.66
CA ASP A 23 -0.22 4.64 -21.62
C ASP A 23 -0.89 3.64 -20.66
N PRO A 24 -0.88 2.32 -20.94
CA PRO A 24 -1.62 1.35 -20.13
C PRO A 24 -1.28 1.33 -18.63
N TRP A 25 -0.11 1.85 -18.23
CA TRP A 25 0.28 1.99 -16.82
C TRP A 25 -0.28 3.25 -16.13
N GLU A 26 -0.73 4.24 -16.90
CA GLU A 26 -1.39 5.46 -16.42
C GLU A 26 -2.91 5.28 -16.26
N ASP A 27 -3.48 4.18 -16.76
CA ASP A 27 -4.89 3.84 -16.60
C ASP A 27 -5.18 3.26 -15.20
N SER A 28 -5.87 4.04 -14.36
CA SER A 28 -6.37 3.60 -13.04
C SER A 28 -7.31 2.40 -13.10
N ASN A 29 -7.93 2.11 -14.26
CA ASN A 29 -8.81 0.96 -14.46
C ASN A 29 -8.07 -0.29 -14.96
N PHE A 30 -6.75 -0.23 -15.12
CA PHE A 30 -5.97 -1.36 -15.63
C PHE A 30 -6.14 -2.60 -14.74
N ARG A 31 -6.50 -3.74 -15.36
CA ARG A 31 -6.87 -4.98 -14.66
C ARG A 31 -5.84 -5.44 -13.65
N LEU A 32 -4.55 -5.18 -13.90
CA LEU A 32 -3.46 -5.53 -12.98
C LEU A 32 -3.69 -4.96 -11.57
N TYR A 33 -4.17 -3.73 -11.44
CA TYR A 33 -4.43 -3.09 -10.14
C TYR A 33 -5.63 -3.68 -9.40
N LYS A 34 -6.50 -4.43 -10.10
CA LYS A 34 -7.66 -5.10 -9.51
C LYS A 34 -7.36 -6.52 -9.08
N VAL A 35 -6.32 -7.15 -9.63
CA VAL A 35 -5.97 -8.55 -9.36
C VAL A 35 -4.70 -8.71 -8.53
N VAL A 36 -3.95 -7.63 -8.30
CA VAL A 36 -2.72 -7.65 -7.50
C VAL A 36 -2.98 -7.07 -6.12
N ASP A 37 -2.68 -7.84 -5.07
CA ASP A 37 -2.83 -7.41 -3.69
C ASP A 37 -1.66 -6.49 -3.25
N ARG A 38 -1.78 -5.85 -2.07
CA ARG A 38 -0.78 -4.96 -1.47
C ARG A 38 0.59 -5.60 -1.30
N PHE A 39 0.64 -6.92 -1.15
CA PHE A 39 1.89 -7.67 -1.06
C PHE A 39 2.48 -8.07 -2.42
N GLY A 40 1.81 -7.74 -3.52
CA GLY A 40 2.24 -8.05 -4.88
C GLY A 40 1.83 -9.44 -5.38
N PHE A 41 0.97 -10.16 -4.66
CA PHE A 41 0.42 -11.44 -5.12
C PHE A 41 -0.69 -11.23 -6.16
N VAL A 42 -0.67 -12.03 -7.21
CA VAL A 42 -1.68 -12.00 -8.28
C VAL A 42 -2.79 -13.00 -7.96
N HIS A 43 -4.04 -12.57 -8.00
CA HIS A 43 -5.23 -13.38 -7.77
C HIS A 43 -5.96 -13.70 -9.09
N GLU A 44 -6.66 -14.83 -9.13
CA GLU A 44 -7.45 -15.25 -10.30
C GLU A 44 -8.68 -14.35 -10.50
N THR A 45 -9.29 -13.90 -9.40
CA THR A 45 -10.45 -13.02 -9.36
C THR A 45 -10.05 -11.60 -8.98
N GLU A 46 -10.86 -10.61 -9.39
CA GLU A 46 -10.70 -9.24 -8.89
C GLU A 46 -10.81 -9.23 -7.36
N LEU A 47 -9.89 -8.52 -6.72
CA LEU A 47 -9.92 -8.31 -5.28
C LEU A 47 -11.19 -7.56 -4.92
N PRO A 48 -11.83 -7.91 -3.80
CA PRO A 48 -12.95 -7.12 -3.30
C PRO A 48 -12.49 -5.66 -3.15
N SER A 49 -13.39 -4.72 -3.46
CA SER A 49 -13.15 -3.30 -3.25
C SER A 49 -12.67 -3.09 -1.82
N TYR A 50 -11.68 -2.21 -1.64
CA TYR A 50 -11.12 -1.82 -0.35
C TYR A 50 -12.22 -1.75 0.71
N ASP A 51 -12.22 -2.73 1.62
CA ASP A 51 -13.28 -2.88 2.61
C ASP A 51 -12.91 -2.08 3.85
N SER A 52 -13.91 -1.40 4.42
CA SER A 52 -13.85 -0.79 5.75
C SER A 52 -13.28 -1.73 6.83
N VAL A 53 -13.39 -3.05 6.63
CA VAL A 53 -12.80 -4.09 7.48
C VAL A 53 -11.27 -4.10 7.41
N GLU A 54 -10.68 -3.93 6.23
CA GLU A 54 -9.22 -3.87 6.09
C GLU A 54 -8.64 -2.61 6.75
N GLU A 55 -9.35 -1.49 6.67
CA GLU A 55 -8.95 -0.25 7.35
C GLU A 55 -8.95 -0.42 8.88
N LYS A 56 -9.97 -1.10 9.42
CA LYS A 56 -10.06 -1.44 10.84
C LYS A 56 -8.96 -2.42 11.28
N GLN A 57 -8.62 -3.40 10.44
CA GLN A 57 -7.52 -4.33 10.72
C GLN A 57 -6.18 -3.60 10.77
N LYS A 58 -5.88 -2.75 9.77
CA LYS A 58 -4.68 -1.90 9.77
C LYS A 58 -4.59 -1.04 11.03
N HIS A 59 -5.70 -0.42 11.44
CA HIS A 59 -5.71 0.38 12.66
C HIS A 59 -5.37 -0.47 13.90
N THR A 60 -5.96 -1.66 14.00
CA THR A 60 -5.71 -2.60 15.09
C THR A 60 -4.25 -3.07 15.13
N GLU A 61 -3.64 -3.33 13.98
CA GLU A 61 -2.23 -3.68 13.86
C GLU A 61 -1.31 -2.55 14.33
N VAL A 62 -1.62 -1.30 13.96
CA VAL A 62 -0.90 -0.10 14.42
C VAL A 62 -1.01 0.07 15.94
N GLU A 63 -2.21 -0.03 16.50
CA GLU A 63 -2.40 0.05 17.96
C GLU A 63 -1.64 -1.06 18.70
N ARG A 64 -1.61 -2.27 18.13
CA ARG A 64 -0.83 -3.37 18.70
C ARG A 64 0.65 -3.03 18.72
N THR A 65 1.26 -2.64 17.59
CA THR A 65 2.72 -2.35 17.52
C THR A 65 3.14 -1.25 18.51
N THR A 66 2.32 -0.23 18.72
CA THR A 66 2.61 0.80 19.74
C THR A 66 2.54 0.25 21.17
N LYS A 67 1.60 -0.66 21.44
CA LYS A 67 1.49 -1.38 22.73
C LYS A 67 2.68 -2.32 22.95
N TRP A 68 3.15 -3.00 21.91
CA TRP A 68 4.37 -3.81 21.91
C TRP A 68 5.59 -2.99 22.31
N LEU A 69 5.76 -1.83 21.68
CA LEU A 69 6.87 -0.94 21.96
C LEU A 69 6.88 -0.50 23.43
N LYS A 70 5.70 -0.24 24.02
CA LYS A 70 5.58 0.06 25.45
C LYS A 70 5.96 -1.13 26.33
N MET A 71 5.53 -2.34 25.98
CA MET A 71 5.86 -3.54 26.76
C MET A 71 7.34 -3.89 26.71
N LEU A 72 7.98 -3.75 25.54
CA LEU A 72 9.42 -3.94 25.37
C LEU A 72 10.24 -2.93 26.18
N LYS A 73 9.82 -1.65 26.19
CA LYS A 73 10.44 -0.60 27.02
C LYS A 73 10.36 -0.89 28.51
N ASN A 74 9.35 -1.65 28.94
CA ASN A 74 9.13 -2.03 30.34
C ASN A 74 9.24 -3.54 30.53
N TRP A 75 10.20 -4.18 29.84
CA TRP A 75 10.33 -5.63 29.77
C TRP A 75 10.30 -6.35 31.12
N ASP A 76 11.05 -5.86 32.11
CA ASP A 76 11.11 -6.48 33.45
C ASP A 76 9.75 -6.56 34.15
N LYS A 77 8.83 -5.65 33.84
CA LYS A 77 7.45 -5.64 34.37
C LYS A 77 6.55 -6.66 33.66
N TYR A 78 6.77 -6.88 32.36
CA TYR A 78 5.83 -7.62 31.52
C TYR A 78 6.27 -9.03 31.15
N LYS A 79 7.56 -9.39 31.27
CA LYS A 79 8.13 -10.69 30.88
C LYS A 79 7.42 -11.93 31.44
N ASN A 80 6.83 -11.83 32.63
CA ASN A 80 6.11 -12.93 33.29
C ASN A 80 4.59 -12.76 33.25
N SER A 81 4.07 -11.80 32.49
CA SER A 81 2.63 -11.57 32.36
C SER A 81 2.05 -12.34 31.20
N GLU A 82 0.87 -12.94 31.41
CA GLU A 82 0.05 -13.54 30.34
C GLU A 82 -0.17 -12.59 29.16
N LYS A 83 -0.12 -11.27 29.40
CA LYS A 83 -0.25 -10.25 28.36
C LYS A 83 0.81 -10.35 27.27
N VAL A 84 2.05 -10.73 27.60
CA VAL A 84 3.12 -10.89 26.59
C VAL A 84 2.90 -12.19 25.82
N ILE A 85 2.50 -13.26 26.49
CA ILE A 85 2.23 -14.56 25.85
C ILE A 85 1.06 -14.45 24.87
N LEU A 86 -0.07 -13.86 25.29
CA LEU A 86 -1.25 -13.65 24.44
C LEU A 86 -0.99 -12.71 23.26
N LEU A 87 -0.06 -11.77 23.42
CA LEU A 87 0.34 -10.92 22.32
C LEU A 87 1.27 -11.65 21.35
N LEU A 88 2.26 -12.42 21.85
CA LEU A 88 3.17 -13.22 21.02
C LEU A 88 2.41 -14.24 20.16
N THR A 89 1.39 -14.91 20.71
CA THR A 89 0.56 -15.84 19.94
C THR A 89 -0.25 -15.13 18.85
N ALA A 90 -0.72 -13.92 19.10
CA ALA A 90 -1.43 -13.12 18.11
C ALA A 90 -0.53 -12.58 16.97
N LEU A 91 0.78 -12.43 17.21
CA LEU A 91 1.75 -12.06 16.17
C LEU A 91 2.11 -13.25 15.26
N ILE A 92 2.19 -14.47 15.80
CA ILE A 92 2.52 -15.67 15.02
C ILE A 92 1.35 -16.12 14.14
N SER A 93 0.14 -15.68 14.47
CA SER A 93 -1.09 -16.00 13.74
C SER A 93 -1.44 -15.00 12.63
N LEU A 94 -0.63 -13.95 12.45
CA LEU A 94 -0.72 -12.99 11.34
C LEU A 94 0.22 -13.44 10.22
#